data_AF-A0ABC9D3B2-F1
#
_entry.id   AF-A0ABC9D3B2-F1
#
_cell.length_a   1.000
_cell.length_b   1.000
_cell.length_c   1.000
_cell.angle_alpha   90.00
_cell.angle_beta   90.00
_cell.angle_gamma   90.00
#
_symmetry.space_group_name_H-M   'P 1'
#
loop_
_entity.id
_entity.type
_entity.pdbx_description
1 polymer ?
#
loop_
_entity_poly.entity_id
_entity_poly.type
_entity_poly.pdbx_seq_one_letter_code
_entity_poly.pdbx_strand_id
1 'polypeptide(L)'
;MSSAAALLLRPTSATTHPLLHQSSPKSFFLRLHPSRRRLPVPRLSLTPTVAGNSNNSPPPPPPPPPSPVPAPAAPPSLLANWSPPRAIWRGLSALLLAGQVFHRVLTGRVHRRNLLAQLRRVGPGSAGVALLTAAFVGMAFTIQFVREFTRLGLHRSVGGVLALALARELSPVVTAVVAAGRVGSAFAAELGTMQVSEQTDTLRVLGANPIDYLVVPRVLACVLALPVLTLISFALGLASSAFLADSVFGVSVSIILESARKALRPWDLISSLLKSQVFGAIIAVVSCAWGVTTHGGAKGVGESTTSAVVVSLVGIFVADFALSCLFFQGAGDSLKHAMG
;
A
#
# COMPACT_ATOMS: atom_id res chain seq x y z
N MET A 1 -39.51 48.21 0.50
CA MET A 1 -38.45 49.22 0.73
C MET A 1 -37.15 48.45 0.82
N SER A 2 -36.09 48.57 0.01
CA SER A 2 -35.68 49.42 -1.14
C SER A 2 -34.27 49.94 -0.85
N SER A 3 -33.32 49.68 -1.75
CA SER A 3 -31.88 50.05 -1.72
C SER A 3 -31.06 49.52 -0.53
N ALA A 4 -29.81 49.00 -0.63
CA ALA A 4 -28.72 49.03 -1.64
C ALA A 4 -27.69 50.16 -1.53
N ALA A 5 -26.41 49.78 -1.73
CA ALA A 5 -25.19 50.59 -1.87
C ALA A 5 -24.70 51.40 -0.64
N ALA A 6 -23.47 51.91 -0.58
CA ALA A 6 -22.12 51.39 -0.93
C ALA A 6 -21.04 52.44 -0.56
N LEU A 7 -19.85 52.02 -0.08
CA LEU A 7 -18.50 52.65 -0.19
C LEU A 7 -17.56 51.85 0.77
N LEU A 8 -16.52 51.11 0.36
CA LEU A 8 -15.29 51.39 -0.40
C LEU A 8 -14.11 51.96 0.45
N LEU A 9 -13.04 51.14 0.54
CA LEU A 9 -11.60 51.51 0.37
C LEU A 9 -10.91 52.40 1.45
N ARG A 10 -9.61 52.25 1.80
CA ARG A 10 -8.60 51.16 1.62
C ARG A 10 -7.47 51.31 2.70
N PRO A 11 -6.12 51.14 2.53
CA PRO A 11 -5.28 50.58 3.60
C PRO A 11 -4.14 51.51 4.12
N THR A 12 -3.34 51.03 5.08
CA THR A 12 -1.95 51.47 5.32
C THR A 12 -1.12 50.33 5.94
N SER A 13 0.21 50.46 5.95
CA SER A 13 1.16 49.36 6.21
C SER A 13 2.44 49.79 6.93
N ALA A 14 2.93 48.97 7.87
CA ALA A 14 4.25 49.02 8.53
C ALA A 14 4.52 50.28 9.42
N THR A 15 5.33 50.26 10.49
CA THR A 15 6.12 49.17 11.15
C THR A 15 5.95 49.27 12.71
N THR A 16 6.83 48.98 13.68
CA THR A 16 8.29 48.72 13.77
C THR A 16 8.68 47.88 15.01
N HIS A 17 9.93 47.44 15.03
CA HIS A 17 10.75 46.85 16.11
C HIS A 17 10.92 47.75 17.38
N PRO A 18 11.49 47.30 18.55
CA PRO A 18 12.65 46.39 18.63
C PRO A 18 12.89 45.39 19.82
N LEU A 19 13.77 44.42 19.52
CA LEU A 19 14.84 43.78 20.33
C LEU A 19 14.57 43.11 21.70
N LEU A 20 14.90 41.81 21.79
CA LEU A 20 16.01 41.19 22.58
C LEU A 20 15.90 39.64 22.38
N HIS A 21 16.84 38.81 21.92
CA HIS A 21 18.30 38.77 21.70
C HIS A 21 19.06 37.83 22.66
N GLN A 22 19.09 36.53 22.32
CA GLN A 22 20.17 35.54 22.54
C GLN A 22 19.77 34.23 21.82
N SER A 23 20.66 33.42 21.24
CA SER A 23 22.10 33.59 20.96
C SER A 23 22.48 32.83 19.66
N SER A 24 23.65 33.13 19.09
CA SER A 24 24.24 32.44 17.92
C SER A 24 25.60 31.80 18.32
N PRO A 25 26.26 30.95 17.51
CA PRO A 25 27.00 31.47 16.33
C PRO A 25 27.22 30.50 15.14
N LYS A 26 27.59 31.08 13.97
CA LYS A 26 28.37 30.49 12.85
C LYS A 26 27.77 29.24 12.16
N SER A 27 27.30 29.25 10.91
CA SER A 27 27.63 30.05 9.71
C SER A 27 29.07 29.88 9.20
N PHE A 28 29.34 28.75 8.55
CA PHE A 28 30.51 28.52 7.70
C PHE A 28 30.07 27.74 6.43
N PHE A 29 30.82 27.88 5.33
CA PHE A 29 30.53 27.38 3.98
C PHE A 29 29.26 27.91 3.25
N LEU A 30 29.46 29.07 2.64
CA LEU A 30 28.68 29.62 1.53
C LEU A 30 29.16 29.00 0.19
N ARG A 31 28.28 28.97 -0.85
CA ARG A 31 28.55 28.59 -2.27
C ARG A 31 28.87 27.09 -2.49
N LEU A 32 28.19 26.38 -3.39
CA LEU A 32 28.13 26.61 -4.83
C LEU A 32 26.85 26.00 -5.45
N HIS A 33 26.18 26.73 -6.36
CA HIS A 33 25.04 26.21 -7.12
C HIS A 33 25.17 26.63 -8.62
N PRO A 34 25.60 25.73 -9.52
CA PRO A 34 25.90 26.09 -10.92
C PRO A 34 24.62 26.15 -11.78
N SER A 35 23.93 27.29 -11.73
CA SER A 35 22.81 27.60 -12.63
C SER A 35 23.27 27.62 -14.10
N ARG A 36 23.00 26.55 -14.85
CA ARG A 36 23.34 26.40 -16.29
C ARG A 36 22.52 27.35 -17.19
N ARG A 37 22.81 28.65 -17.16
CA ARG A 37 22.50 29.55 -18.28
C ARG A 37 23.51 29.29 -19.40
N ARG A 38 23.04 28.88 -20.57
CA ARG A 38 23.87 28.83 -21.78
C ARG A 38 24.17 30.27 -22.22
N LEU A 39 25.43 30.67 -22.21
CA LEU A 39 25.86 31.91 -22.86
C LEU A 39 26.02 31.66 -24.37
N PRO A 40 25.60 32.60 -25.24
CA PRO A 40 25.90 32.52 -26.67
C PRO A 40 27.40 32.81 -26.88
N VAL A 41 28.11 31.89 -27.53
CA VAL A 41 29.54 32.06 -27.84
C VAL A 41 29.67 32.65 -29.24
N PRO A 42 30.26 33.85 -29.42
CA PRO A 42 30.55 34.37 -30.75
C PRO A 42 31.66 33.54 -31.41
N ARG A 43 31.41 33.04 -32.62
CA ARG A 43 32.45 32.36 -33.43
C ARG A 43 33.38 33.40 -34.03
N LEU A 44 34.63 33.48 -33.56
CA LEU A 44 35.69 34.12 -34.33
C LEU A 44 36.03 33.25 -35.56
N SER A 45 35.74 33.76 -36.75
CA SER A 45 36.19 33.18 -38.02
C SER A 45 37.55 33.73 -38.40
N LEU A 46 38.62 32.98 -38.10
CA LEU A 46 39.97 33.28 -38.58
C LEU A 46 40.11 32.82 -40.05
N THR A 47 40.03 33.77 -40.98
CA THR A 47 40.40 33.55 -42.39
C THR A 47 41.84 34.03 -42.61
N PRO A 48 42.79 33.18 -43.05
CA PRO A 48 44.14 33.62 -43.38
C PRO A 48 44.14 34.47 -44.65
N THR A 49 44.99 35.48 -44.70
CA THR A 49 45.22 36.31 -45.89
C THR A 49 46.00 35.53 -46.95
N VAL A 50 45.37 35.31 -48.11
CA VAL A 50 46.04 34.85 -49.34
C VAL A 50 45.99 36.00 -50.36
N ALA A 51 47.15 36.35 -50.92
CA ALA A 51 47.29 37.41 -51.91
C ALA A 51 47.40 36.84 -53.34
N GLY A 52 46.87 37.59 -54.33
CA GLY A 52 46.84 37.21 -55.76
C GLY A 52 45.69 36.23 -56.07
N ASN A 53 44.80 36.49 -57.01
CA ASN A 53 45.02 37.05 -58.35
C ASN A 53 43.76 37.79 -58.85
N SER A 54 43.89 38.64 -59.88
CA SER A 54 42.74 39.25 -60.56
C SER A 54 42.11 38.28 -61.59
N ASN A 55 40.87 38.59 -62.00
CA ASN A 55 40.02 37.81 -62.91
C ASN A 55 39.50 36.47 -62.38
N ASN A 56 38.33 36.50 -61.73
CA ASN A 56 37.23 35.57 -61.99
C ASN A 56 35.93 36.09 -61.34
N SER A 57 34.83 36.12 -62.10
CA SER A 57 33.50 36.40 -61.56
C SER A 57 33.04 35.23 -60.69
N PRO A 58 32.36 35.46 -59.55
CA PRO A 58 31.87 34.37 -58.72
C PRO A 58 30.80 33.56 -59.49
N PRO A 59 30.87 32.21 -59.50
CA PRO A 59 29.82 31.39 -60.07
C PRO A 59 28.52 31.53 -59.25
N PRO A 60 27.34 31.37 -59.86
CA PRO A 60 26.08 31.40 -59.12
C PRO A 60 26.04 30.27 -58.08
N PRO A 61 25.39 30.48 -56.92
CA PRO A 61 25.29 29.45 -55.89
C PRO A 61 24.51 28.24 -56.42
N PRO A 62 24.92 27.00 -56.08
CA PRO A 62 24.18 25.82 -56.47
C PRO A 62 22.78 25.82 -55.84
N PRO A 63 21.76 25.22 -56.50
CA PRO A 63 20.43 25.11 -55.93
C PRO A 63 20.46 24.33 -54.60
N PRO A 64 19.56 24.64 -53.65
CA PRO A 64 19.48 23.90 -52.40
C PRO A 64 19.17 22.42 -52.69
N PRO A 65 19.73 21.48 -51.92
CA PRO A 65 19.42 20.06 -52.09
C PRO A 65 17.93 19.81 -51.84
N PRO A 66 17.31 18.85 -52.54
CA PRO A 66 15.92 18.49 -52.30
C PRO A 66 15.72 18.08 -50.84
N SER A 67 14.60 18.47 -50.26
CA SER A 67 14.23 18.07 -48.90
C SER A 67 14.21 16.54 -48.80
N PRO A 68 14.75 15.95 -47.71
CA PRO A 68 14.84 14.50 -47.57
C PRO A 68 13.43 13.90 -47.58
N VAL A 69 13.17 13.05 -48.58
CA VAL A 69 11.93 12.26 -48.67
C VAL A 69 11.81 11.44 -47.38
N PRO A 70 10.66 11.48 -46.68
CA PRO A 70 10.48 10.68 -45.47
C PRO A 70 10.60 9.20 -45.83
N ALA A 71 11.55 8.51 -45.20
CA ALA A 71 11.73 7.08 -45.39
C ALA A 71 10.43 6.32 -45.06
N PRO A 72 10.07 5.27 -45.80
CA PRO A 72 8.86 4.50 -45.52
C PRO A 72 8.93 3.94 -44.10
N ALA A 73 7.87 4.18 -43.32
CA ALA A 73 7.81 3.74 -41.94
C ALA A 73 7.92 2.21 -41.87
N ALA A 74 8.90 1.71 -41.11
CA ALA A 74 9.05 0.28 -40.88
C ALA A 74 7.76 -0.27 -40.22
N PRO A 75 7.26 -1.45 -40.64
CA PRO A 75 6.02 -1.99 -40.13
C PRO A 75 6.11 -2.22 -38.61
N PRO A 76 5.04 -1.91 -37.83
CA PRO A 76 5.08 -2.00 -36.38
C PRO A 76 5.24 -3.46 -35.94
N SER A 77 6.43 -3.80 -35.45
CA SER A 77 6.75 -5.12 -34.91
C SER A 77 6.01 -5.34 -33.58
N LEU A 78 4.84 -5.98 -33.66
CA LEU A 78 3.92 -6.22 -32.53
C LEU A 78 4.56 -6.93 -31.32
N LEU A 79 5.73 -7.57 -31.49
CA LEU A 79 6.48 -8.25 -30.45
C LEU A 79 7.59 -7.41 -29.80
N ALA A 80 7.95 -6.24 -30.35
CA ALA A 80 9.06 -5.43 -29.83
C ALA A 80 8.75 -4.67 -28.52
N ASN A 81 7.47 -4.37 -28.26
CA ASN A 81 7.04 -3.70 -27.03
C ASN A 81 6.89 -4.65 -25.83
N TRP A 82 7.07 -5.96 -25.99
CA TRP A 82 6.81 -6.94 -24.93
C TRP A 82 8.00 -7.13 -23.98
N SER A 83 8.44 -6.04 -23.35
CA SER A 83 9.26 -6.14 -22.15
C SER A 83 8.45 -6.77 -21.01
N PRO A 84 8.96 -7.78 -20.28
CA PRO A 84 8.22 -8.40 -19.19
C PRO A 84 7.92 -7.34 -18.12
N PRO A 85 6.65 -7.09 -17.76
CA PRO A 85 6.28 -5.98 -16.90
C PRO A 85 6.98 -6.09 -15.54
N ARG A 86 7.54 -4.97 -15.05
CA ARG A 86 8.32 -4.89 -13.79
C ARG A 86 7.58 -5.46 -12.56
N ALA A 87 6.25 -5.53 -12.63
CA ALA A 87 5.40 -6.19 -11.65
C ALA A 87 5.65 -7.71 -11.54
N ILE A 88 5.91 -8.42 -12.64
CA ILE A 88 6.22 -9.87 -12.62
C ILE A 88 7.55 -10.12 -11.91
N TRP A 89 8.58 -9.33 -12.20
CA TRP A 89 9.89 -9.45 -11.53
C TRP A 89 9.80 -9.15 -10.02
N ARG A 90 8.99 -8.15 -9.63
CA ARG A 90 8.69 -7.86 -8.22
C ARG A 90 7.79 -8.90 -7.54
N GLY A 91 6.89 -9.54 -8.29
CA GLY A 91 6.10 -10.68 -7.81
C GLY A 91 6.96 -11.91 -7.55
N LEU A 92 7.90 -12.20 -8.46
CA LEU A 92 8.89 -13.27 -8.29
C LEU A 92 9.81 -12.98 -7.09
N SER A 93 10.28 -11.75 -6.91
CA SER A 93 11.11 -11.40 -5.74
C SER A 93 10.32 -11.47 -4.42
N ALA A 94 9.03 -11.14 -4.42
CA ALA A 94 8.16 -11.36 -3.25
C ALA A 94 7.98 -12.84 -2.93
N LEU A 95 7.83 -13.72 -3.93
CA LEU A 95 7.71 -15.16 -3.72
C LEU A 95 9.02 -15.80 -3.23
N LEU A 96 10.17 -15.35 -3.75
CA LEU A 96 11.49 -15.72 -3.24
C LEU A 96 11.71 -15.23 -1.80
N LEU A 97 11.30 -14.00 -1.49
CA LEU A 97 11.34 -13.45 -0.12
C LEU A 97 10.39 -14.20 0.82
N ALA A 98 9.23 -14.69 0.36
CA ALA A 98 8.35 -15.54 1.15
C ALA A 98 9.06 -16.83 1.58
N GLY A 99 9.69 -17.54 0.63
CA GLY A 99 10.46 -18.76 0.90
C GLY A 99 11.65 -18.52 1.83
N GLN A 100 12.41 -17.43 1.61
CA GLN A 100 13.51 -17.04 2.48
C GLN A 100 13.04 -16.70 3.91
N VAL A 101 11.98 -15.91 4.06
CA VAL A 101 11.43 -15.57 5.38
C VAL A 101 10.89 -16.82 6.08
N PHE A 102 10.19 -17.72 5.38
CA PHE A 102 9.71 -18.98 5.95
C PHE A 102 10.89 -19.82 6.50
N HIS A 103 11.92 -20.04 5.69
CA HIS A 103 13.14 -20.74 6.12
C HIS A 103 13.85 -20.03 7.29
N ARG A 104 13.89 -18.70 7.32
CA ARG A 104 14.48 -17.90 8.41
C ARG A 104 13.68 -17.92 9.70
N VAL A 105 12.35 -18.01 9.62
CA VAL A 105 11.46 -18.23 10.77
C VAL A 105 11.71 -19.62 11.36
N LEU A 106 11.75 -20.67 10.53
CA LEU A 106 12.04 -22.04 10.97
C LEU A 106 13.45 -22.18 11.57
N THR A 107 14.44 -21.41 11.09
CA THR A 107 15.82 -21.40 11.63
C THR A 107 16.04 -20.41 12.80
N GLY A 108 14.97 -19.84 13.36
CA GLY A 108 14.94 -19.31 14.74
C GLY A 108 15.71 -18.03 15.07
N ARG A 109 16.43 -17.40 14.12
CA ARG A 109 17.24 -16.18 14.35
C ARG A 109 16.39 -14.90 14.43
N VAL A 110 15.46 -14.83 15.38
CA VAL A 110 14.48 -13.74 15.51
C VAL A 110 14.89 -12.70 16.57
N HIS A 111 15.10 -11.46 16.13
CA HIS A 111 15.39 -10.31 16.98
C HIS A 111 14.16 -9.90 17.83
N ARG A 112 13.99 -10.51 19.01
CA ARG A 112 12.81 -10.34 19.90
C ARG A 112 12.43 -8.88 20.18
N ARG A 113 13.41 -7.98 20.38
CA ARG A 113 13.19 -6.53 20.61
C ARG A 113 12.53 -5.85 19.40
N ASN A 114 12.99 -6.17 18.19
CA ASN A 114 12.45 -5.61 16.94
C ASN A 114 11.06 -6.20 16.65
N LEU A 115 10.86 -7.50 16.90
CA LEU A 115 9.55 -8.14 16.80
C LEU A 115 8.52 -7.47 17.72
N LEU A 116 8.85 -7.25 19.01
CA LEU A 116 7.93 -6.59 19.95
C LEU A 116 7.62 -5.14 19.55
N ALA A 117 8.61 -4.40 19.04
CA ALA A 117 8.41 -3.05 18.53
C ALA A 117 7.47 -3.01 17.32
N GLN A 118 7.61 -3.95 16.38
CA GLN A 118 6.69 -4.06 15.24
C GLN A 118 5.30 -4.57 15.67
N LEU A 119 5.20 -5.56 16.56
CA LEU A 119 3.92 -6.09 17.05
C LEU A 119 3.05 -4.99 17.69
N ARG A 120 3.67 -4.09 18.48
CA ARG A 120 3.00 -2.90 19.06
C ARG A 120 2.53 -1.90 18.00
N ARG A 121 3.23 -1.77 16.87
CA ARG A 121 2.84 -0.92 15.74
C ARG A 121 1.71 -1.53 14.90
N VAL A 122 1.77 -2.85 14.63
CA VAL A 122 0.77 -3.54 13.81
C VAL A 122 -0.56 -3.67 14.55
N GLY A 123 -0.58 -4.28 15.73
CA GLY A 123 -1.82 -4.60 16.46
C GLY A 123 -2.49 -3.35 17.04
N PRO A 124 -2.03 -2.84 18.21
CA PRO A 124 -2.60 -1.65 18.85
C PRO A 124 -2.70 -0.43 17.92
N GLY A 125 -1.71 -0.23 17.04
CA GLY A 125 -1.73 0.86 16.06
C GLY A 125 -2.87 0.75 15.04
N SER A 126 -3.20 -0.44 14.54
CA SER A 126 -4.26 -0.62 13.52
C SER A 126 -5.65 -0.81 14.12
N ALA A 127 -5.74 -1.24 15.39
CA ALA A 127 -6.98 -1.61 16.07
C ALA A 127 -8.08 -0.56 15.91
N GLY A 128 -7.82 0.72 16.22
CA GLY A 128 -8.86 1.76 16.15
C GLY A 128 -9.54 1.89 14.77
N VAL A 129 -8.79 1.69 13.67
CA VAL A 129 -9.36 1.74 12.31
C VAL A 129 -10.07 0.42 11.98
N ALA A 130 -9.43 -0.73 12.25
CA ALA A 130 -9.98 -2.05 11.96
C ALA A 130 -11.29 -2.34 12.72
N LEU A 131 -11.40 -1.85 13.95
CA LEU A 131 -12.60 -1.94 14.79
C LEU A 131 -13.72 -1.03 14.28
N LEU A 132 -13.41 0.24 13.96
CA LEU A 132 -14.40 1.18 13.44
C LEU A 132 -14.97 0.71 12.09
N THR A 133 -14.11 0.25 11.17
CA THR A 133 -14.55 -0.30 9.88
C THR A 133 -15.38 -1.58 10.08
N ALA A 134 -14.97 -2.50 10.95
CA ALA A 134 -15.74 -3.73 11.20
C ALA A 134 -17.12 -3.44 11.81
N ALA A 135 -17.23 -2.44 12.70
CA ALA A 135 -18.52 -2.02 13.26
C ALA A 135 -19.48 -1.48 12.18
N PHE A 136 -18.99 -0.60 11.28
CA PHE A 136 -19.79 -0.08 10.17
C PHE A 136 -20.15 -1.15 9.13
N VAL A 137 -19.24 -2.10 8.84
CA VAL A 137 -19.54 -3.24 7.97
C VAL A 137 -20.63 -4.13 8.57
N GLY A 138 -20.52 -4.49 9.86
CA GLY A 138 -21.55 -5.27 10.57
C GLY A 138 -22.93 -4.60 10.50
N MET A 139 -22.99 -3.30 10.80
CA MET A 139 -24.22 -2.51 10.67
C MET A 139 -24.78 -2.48 9.24
N ALA A 140 -23.93 -2.23 8.23
CA ALA A 140 -24.36 -2.19 6.83
C ALA A 140 -24.87 -3.55 6.32
N PHE A 141 -24.25 -4.65 6.72
CA PHE A 141 -24.73 -6.00 6.40
C PHE A 141 -26.03 -6.36 7.15
N THR A 142 -26.19 -5.90 8.40
CA THR A 142 -27.43 -6.08 9.18
C THR A 142 -28.64 -5.50 8.45
N ILE A 143 -28.54 -4.27 7.93
CA ILE A 143 -29.63 -3.60 7.19
C ILE A 143 -30.08 -4.44 5.98
N GLN A 144 -29.14 -5.07 5.28
CA GLN A 144 -29.43 -5.92 4.12
C GLN A 144 -30.05 -7.26 4.55
N PHE A 145 -29.41 -7.95 5.50
CA PHE A 145 -29.81 -9.29 5.93
C PHE A 145 -31.16 -9.29 6.65
N VAL A 146 -31.42 -8.34 7.54
CA VAL A 146 -32.73 -8.25 8.22
C VAL A 146 -33.83 -7.98 7.21
N ARG A 147 -33.66 -7.04 6.27
CA ARG A 147 -34.67 -6.71 5.26
C ARG A 147 -35.08 -7.89 4.39
N GLU A 148 -34.12 -8.64 3.85
CA GLU A 148 -34.44 -9.76 2.97
C GLU A 148 -35.00 -10.97 3.74
N PHE A 149 -34.48 -11.25 4.94
CA PHE A 149 -35.02 -12.35 5.76
C PHE A 149 -36.41 -12.02 6.34
N THR A 150 -36.70 -10.75 6.63
CA THR A 150 -38.06 -10.29 7.02
C THR A 150 -39.07 -10.56 5.91
N ARG A 151 -38.73 -10.29 4.63
CA ARG A 151 -39.58 -10.63 3.47
C ARG A 151 -39.84 -12.13 3.34
N LEU A 152 -38.88 -12.96 3.73
CA LEU A 152 -38.99 -14.43 3.76
C LEU A 152 -39.62 -14.96 5.06
N GLY A 153 -39.99 -14.09 6.01
CA GLY A 153 -40.49 -14.46 7.35
C GLY A 153 -39.43 -15.00 8.33
N LEU A 154 -38.19 -15.22 7.89
CA LEU A 154 -37.11 -15.94 8.59
C LEU A 154 -36.37 -15.12 9.67
N HIS A 155 -37.10 -14.28 10.41
CA HIS A 155 -36.59 -13.35 11.45
C HIS A 155 -35.68 -14.00 12.51
N ARG A 156 -35.89 -15.28 12.83
CA ARG A 156 -35.08 -16.02 13.84
C ARG A 156 -33.75 -16.55 13.28
N SER A 157 -33.57 -16.57 11.97
CA SER A 157 -32.37 -17.12 11.30
C SER A 157 -31.34 -16.06 10.92
N VAL A 158 -31.70 -14.77 10.97
CA VAL A 158 -30.86 -13.67 10.46
C VAL A 158 -29.51 -13.62 11.17
N GLY A 159 -29.50 -13.69 12.51
CA GLY A 159 -28.28 -13.65 13.32
C GLY A 159 -27.31 -14.78 12.97
N GLY A 160 -27.84 -15.99 12.71
CA GLY A 160 -27.05 -17.14 12.29
C GLY A 160 -26.32 -16.93 10.96
N VAL A 161 -27.03 -16.53 9.91
CA VAL A 161 -26.43 -16.35 8.57
C VAL A 161 -25.52 -15.12 8.53
N LEU A 162 -25.91 -14.03 9.21
CA LEU A 162 -25.08 -12.83 9.35
C LEU A 162 -23.77 -13.13 10.08
N ALA A 163 -23.81 -13.86 11.19
CA ALA A 163 -22.61 -14.21 11.94
C ALA A 163 -21.71 -15.19 11.17
N LEU A 164 -22.26 -16.12 10.38
CA LEU A 164 -21.48 -16.98 9.48
C LEU A 164 -20.78 -16.17 8.38
N ALA A 165 -21.46 -15.21 7.75
CA ALA A 165 -20.87 -14.32 6.75
C ALA A 165 -19.78 -13.42 7.36
N LEU A 166 -20.01 -12.89 8.56
CA LEU A 166 -19.03 -12.14 9.33
C LEU A 166 -17.80 -12.98 9.69
N ALA A 167 -17.98 -14.22 10.14
CA ALA A 167 -16.88 -15.09 10.55
C ALA A 167 -16.01 -15.53 9.35
N ARG A 168 -16.62 -16.14 8.33
CA ARG A 168 -15.89 -16.86 7.26
C ARG A 168 -15.17 -15.94 6.28
N GLU A 169 -15.82 -14.85 5.85
CA GLU A 169 -15.32 -13.98 4.79
C GLU A 169 -15.07 -12.55 5.28
N LEU A 170 -16.09 -11.86 5.82
CA LEU A 170 -16.02 -10.40 5.98
C LEU A 170 -15.00 -9.95 7.03
N SER A 171 -14.93 -10.57 8.22
CA SER A 171 -13.97 -10.16 9.26
C SER A 171 -12.51 -10.33 8.85
N PRO A 172 -12.05 -11.51 8.36
CA PRO A 172 -10.65 -11.67 7.95
C PRO A 172 -10.30 -10.79 6.75
N VAL A 173 -11.19 -10.63 5.76
CA VAL A 173 -10.93 -9.79 4.58
C VAL A 173 -10.91 -8.30 4.94
N VAL A 174 -11.90 -7.78 5.66
CA VAL A 174 -11.96 -6.34 6.02
C VAL A 174 -10.77 -5.95 6.90
N THR A 175 -10.39 -6.79 7.87
CA THR A 175 -9.21 -6.49 8.71
C THR A 175 -7.91 -6.55 7.92
N ALA A 176 -7.77 -7.49 6.97
CA ALA A 176 -6.62 -7.53 6.08
C ALA A 176 -6.55 -6.32 5.13
N VAL A 177 -7.67 -5.88 4.55
CA VAL A 177 -7.74 -4.70 3.67
C VAL A 177 -7.31 -3.43 4.42
N VAL A 178 -7.82 -3.22 5.64
CA VAL A 178 -7.42 -2.08 6.50
C VAL A 178 -5.94 -2.17 6.90
N ALA A 179 -5.45 -3.36 7.24
CA ALA A 179 -4.05 -3.58 7.58
C ALA A 179 -3.11 -3.37 6.37
N ALA A 180 -3.49 -3.78 5.16
CA ALA A 180 -2.74 -3.53 3.93
C ALA A 180 -2.59 -2.03 3.67
N GLY A 181 -3.70 -1.29 3.75
CA GLY A 181 -3.71 0.17 3.57
C GLY A 181 -2.89 0.93 4.60
N ARG A 182 -2.91 0.52 5.89
CA ARG A 182 -2.15 1.21 6.96
C ARG A 182 -0.73 0.68 7.14
N VAL A 183 -0.60 -0.59 7.48
CA VAL A 183 0.67 -1.23 7.88
C VAL A 183 1.50 -1.57 6.65
N GLY A 184 0.85 -2.09 5.59
CA GLY A 184 1.52 -2.38 4.32
C GLY A 184 2.16 -1.13 3.72
N SER A 185 1.42 -0.01 3.68
CA SER A 185 1.96 1.30 3.28
C SER A 185 3.17 1.71 4.14
N ALA A 186 3.04 1.68 5.46
CA ALA A 186 4.11 2.08 6.37
C ALA A 186 5.38 1.21 6.19
N PHE A 187 5.23 -0.10 6.02
CA PHE A 187 6.34 -1.01 5.82
C PHE A 187 7.06 -0.78 4.48
N ALA A 188 6.30 -0.56 3.39
CA ALA A 188 6.85 -0.25 2.08
C ALA A 188 7.57 1.11 2.08
N ALA A 189 6.98 2.14 2.70
CA ALA A 189 7.56 3.48 2.80
C ALA A 189 8.84 3.51 3.66
N GLU A 190 8.83 2.86 4.84
CA GLU A 190 10.02 2.76 5.70
C GLU A 190 11.18 2.06 4.95
N LEU A 191 10.93 0.89 4.33
CA LEU A 191 11.99 0.17 3.61
C LEU A 191 12.43 0.88 2.33
N GLY A 192 11.49 1.49 1.60
CA GLY A 192 11.81 2.26 0.40
C GLY A 192 12.72 3.46 0.73
N THR A 193 12.47 4.14 1.85
CA THR A 193 13.35 5.21 2.34
C THR A 193 14.72 4.67 2.72
N MET A 194 14.80 3.57 3.49
CA MET A 194 16.07 2.94 3.86
C MET A 194 16.88 2.46 2.64
N GLN A 195 16.22 1.97 1.59
CA GLN A 195 16.86 1.52 0.36
C GLN A 195 17.31 2.67 -0.55
N VAL A 196 16.56 3.78 -0.58
CA VAL A 196 16.93 5.01 -1.31
C VAL A 196 18.05 5.78 -0.61
N SER A 197 18.23 5.60 0.70
CA SER A 197 19.30 6.20 1.50
C SER A 197 20.47 5.24 1.81
N GLU A 198 20.61 4.14 1.05
CA GLU A 198 21.72 3.17 1.13
C GLU A 198 21.93 2.51 2.52
N GLN A 199 20.95 2.62 3.41
CA GLN A 199 21.02 2.10 4.78
C GLN A 199 20.93 0.57 4.81
N THR A 200 20.17 -0.02 3.88
CA THR A 200 20.07 -1.47 3.67
C THR A 200 21.38 -2.08 3.15
N ASP A 201 22.15 -1.30 2.40
CA ASP A 201 23.46 -1.71 1.87
C ASP A 201 24.56 -1.51 2.93
N THR A 202 24.49 -0.42 3.71
CA THR A 202 25.31 -0.17 4.90
C THR A 202 25.24 -1.34 5.90
N LEU A 203 24.04 -1.89 6.15
CA LEU A 203 23.86 -3.07 7.00
C LEU A 203 24.63 -4.30 6.50
N ARG A 204 24.73 -4.51 5.18
CA ARG A 204 25.49 -5.64 4.59
C ARG A 204 26.99 -5.46 4.80
N VAL A 205 27.51 -4.22 4.67
CA VAL A 205 28.92 -3.91 4.95
C VAL A 205 29.26 -4.16 6.43
N LEU A 206 28.31 -3.91 7.34
CA LEU A 206 28.42 -4.25 8.77
C LEU A 206 28.19 -5.76 9.08
N GLY A 207 28.15 -6.62 8.06
CA GLY A 207 27.97 -8.07 8.22
C GLY A 207 26.55 -8.53 8.60
N ALA A 208 25.58 -7.61 8.68
CA ALA A 208 24.20 -7.91 9.04
C ALA A 208 23.34 -8.15 7.78
N ASN A 209 22.58 -9.25 7.77
CA ASN A 209 21.63 -9.49 6.68
C ASN A 209 20.37 -8.60 6.88
N PRO A 210 20.06 -7.67 5.95
CA PRO A 210 18.92 -6.75 6.10
C PRO A 210 17.55 -7.45 6.09
N ILE A 211 17.43 -8.62 5.47
CA ILE A 211 16.19 -9.42 5.47
C ILE A 211 15.92 -9.95 6.88
N ASP A 212 16.94 -10.52 7.52
CA ASP A 212 16.87 -11.11 8.86
C ASP A 212 16.63 -10.04 9.95
N TYR A 213 17.13 -8.82 9.72
CA TYR A 213 17.01 -7.71 10.68
C TYR A 213 15.74 -6.85 10.51
N LEU A 214 15.28 -6.64 9.27
CA LEU A 214 14.18 -5.71 8.94
C LEU A 214 12.89 -6.42 8.52
N VAL A 215 12.97 -7.47 7.70
CA VAL A 215 11.80 -8.10 7.07
C VAL A 215 11.19 -9.18 7.96
N VAL A 216 12.00 -10.14 8.45
CA VAL A 216 11.55 -11.24 9.32
C VAL A 216 10.72 -10.76 10.53
N PRO A 217 11.16 -9.77 11.35
CA PRO A 217 10.36 -9.32 12.50
C PRO A 217 9.06 -8.59 12.10
N ARG A 218 8.96 -8.03 10.89
CA ARG A 218 7.74 -7.41 10.37
C ARG A 218 6.72 -8.45 9.90
N VAL A 219 7.17 -9.49 9.20
CA VAL A 219 6.31 -10.60 8.76
C VAL A 219 5.74 -11.33 9.96
N LEU A 220 6.57 -11.68 10.94
CA LEU A 220 6.12 -12.28 12.20
C LEU A 220 5.14 -11.37 12.97
N ALA A 221 5.38 -10.05 13.01
CA ALA A 221 4.46 -9.11 13.64
C ALA A 221 3.07 -9.10 12.97
N CYS A 222 2.99 -9.13 11.64
CA CYS A 222 1.70 -9.19 10.94
C CYS A 222 0.99 -10.54 11.09
N VAL A 223 1.71 -11.66 10.94
CA VAL A 223 1.14 -13.02 11.09
C VAL A 223 0.58 -13.25 12.49
N LEU A 224 1.21 -12.68 13.54
CA LEU A 224 0.72 -12.78 14.92
C LEU A 224 -0.36 -11.74 15.27
N ALA A 225 -0.29 -10.52 14.73
CA ALA A 225 -1.24 -9.46 15.08
C ALA A 225 -2.58 -9.57 14.33
N LEU A 226 -2.59 -9.95 13.05
CA LEU A 226 -3.83 -10.00 12.27
C LEU A 226 -4.90 -10.95 12.83
N PRO A 227 -4.63 -12.24 13.18
CA PRO A 227 -5.66 -13.11 13.75
C PRO A 227 -6.30 -12.54 15.03
N VAL A 228 -5.51 -11.88 15.88
CA VAL A 228 -6.02 -11.19 17.08
C VAL A 228 -6.92 -10.01 16.68
N LEU A 229 -6.51 -9.22 15.69
CA LEU A 229 -7.29 -8.09 15.17
C LEU A 229 -8.61 -8.56 14.53
N THR A 230 -8.57 -9.61 13.72
CA THR A 230 -9.72 -10.25 13.08
C THR A 230 -10.73 -10.75 14.11
N LEU A 231 -10.27 -11.38 15.21
CA LEU A 231 -11.15 -11.87 16.26
C LEU A 231 -11.89 -10.74 16.99
N ILE A 232 -11.21 -9.65 17.33
CA ILE A 232 -11.84 -8.51 18.02
C ILE A 232 -12.76 -7.74 17.06
N SER A 233 -12.38 -7.58 15.79
CA SER A 233 -13.24 -7.01 14.74
C SER A 233 -14.49 -7.86 14.46
N PHE A 234 -14.39 -9.20 14.49
CA PHE A 234 -15.56 -10.09 14.40
C PHE A 234 -16.52 -9.86 15.58
N ALA A 235 -15.99 -9.88 16.80
CA ALA A 235 -16.79 -9.68 18.01
C ALA A 235 -17.48 -8.30 18.02
N LEU A 236 -16.77 -7.23 17.68
CA LEU A 236 -17.34 -5.88 17.61
C LEU A 236 -18.33 -5.71 16.44
N GLY A 237 -18.05 -6.32 15.29
CA GLY A 237 -18.96 -6.31 14.14
C GLY A 237 -20.28 -7.02 14.45
N LEU A 238 -20.24 -8.18 15.12
CA LEU A 238 -21.44 -8.89 15.56
C LEU A 238 -22.20 -8.12 16.67
N ALA A 239 -21.48 -7.47 17.59
CA ALA A 239 -22.09 -6.63 18.62
C ALA A 239 -22.80 -5.39 18.03
N SER A 240 -22.17 -4.68 17.09
CA SER A 240 -22.79 -3.53 16.40
C SER A 240 -23.98 -3.96 15.54
N SER A 241 -23.90 -5.14 14.94
CA SER A 241 -25.01 -5.76 14.19
C SER A 241 -26.22 -5.99 15.07
N ALA A 242 -26.04 -6.64 16.23
CA ALA A 242 -27.12 -6.94 17.16
C ALA A 242 -27.75 -5.65 17.74
N PHE A 243 -26.94 -4.66 18.10
CA PHE A 243 -27.42 -3.36 18.60
C PHE A 243 -28.26 -2.60 17.56
N LEU A 244 -27.84 -2.60 16.29
CA LEU A 244 -28.60 -1.94 15.22
C LEU A 244 -29.92 -2.66 14.91
N ALA A 245 -29.91 -3.99 14.90
CA ALA A 245 -31.11 -4.78 14.62
C ALA A 245 -32.21 -4.60 15.67
N ASP A 246 -31.82 -4.50 16.94
CA ASP A 246 -32.70 -4.16 18.05
C ASP A 246 -33.26 -2.73 17.88
N SER A 247 -32.35 -1.74 17.73
CA SER A 247 -32.68 -0.31 17.66
C SER A 247 -33.51 0.11 16.44
N VAL A 248 -33.34 -0.55 15.28
CA VAL A 248 -33.91 -0.11 13.98
C VAL A 248 -34.99 -1.05 13.47
N PHE A 249 -34.92 -2.35 13.80
CA PHE A 249 -35.82 -3.37 13.27
C PHE A 249 -36.63 -4.11 14.35
N GLY A 250 -36.43 -3.81 15.64
CA GLY A 250 -37.13 -4.47 16.75
C GLY A 250 -36.79 -5.96 16.91
N VAL A 251 -35.70 -6.44 16.30
CA VAL A 251 -35.26 -7.84 16.40
C VAL A 251 -34.30 -7.95 17.58
N SER A 252 -34.74 -8.61 18.66
CA SER A 252 -34.02 -8.52 19.93
C SER A 252 -32.56 -9.00 19.85
N VAL A 253 -31.66 -8.29 20.55
CA VAL A 253 -30.24 -8.67 20.70
C VAL A 253 -30.09 -10.16 21.07
N SER A 254 -30.94 -10.66 21.96
CA SER A 254 -30.94 -12.05 22.43
C SER A 254 -31.26 -13.07 21.32
N ILE A 255 -32.22 -12.79 20.43
CA ILE A 255 -32.53 -13.66 19.28
C ILE A 255 -31.32 -13.74 18.34
N ILE A 256 -30.64 -12.63 18.11
CA ILE A 256 -29.51 -12.55 17.19
C ILE A 256 -28.29 -13.29 17.73
N LEU A 257 -27.90 -13.08 18.99
CA LEU A 257 -26.77 -13.81 19.57
C LEU A 257 -27.06 -15.30 19.72
N GLU A 258 -28.27 -15.71 20.08
CA GLU A 258 -28.63 -17.13 20.20
C GLU A 258 -28.69 -17.82 18.82
N SER A 259 -29.16 -17.11 17.79
CA SER A 259 -29.14 -17.56 16.39
C SER A 259 -27.69 -17.68 15.87
N ALA A 260 -26.84 -16.69 16.14
CA ALA A 260 -25.42 -16.72 15.83
C ALA A 260 -24.70 -17.89 16.52
N ARG A 261 -24.94 -18.09 17.81
CA ARG A 261 -24.36 -19.17 18.62
C ARG A 261 -24.74 -20.57 18.12
N LYS A 262 -25.96 -20.74 17.58
CA LYS A 262 -26.42 -22.00 16.99
C LYS A 262 -25.89 -22.26 15.58
N ALA A 263 -25.55 -21.20 14.84
CA ALA A 263 -25.03 -21.31 13.48
C ALA A 263 -23.51 -21.49 13.42
N LEU A 264 -22.75 -20.78 14.27
CA LEU A 264 -21.29 -20.85 14.30
C LEU A 264 -20.79 -22.19 14.83
N ARG A 265 -19.85 -22.78 14.10
CA ARG A 265 -19.02 -23.90 14.58
C ARG A 265 -17.62 -23.39 14.95
N PRO A 266 -16.89 -24.05 15.88
CA PRO A 266 -15.50 -23.68 16.18
C PRO A 266 -14.61 -23.62 14.93
N TRP A 267 -14.88 -24.48 13.95
CA TRP A 267 -14.19 -24.49 12.65
C TRP A 267 -14.31 -23.19 11.85
N ASP A 268 -15.44 -22.48 11.94
CA ASP A 268 -15.64 -21.19 11.24
C ASP A 268 -14.73 -20.09 11.83
N LEU A 269 -14.43 -20.18 13.12
CA LEU A 269 -13.51 -19.27 13.79
C LEU A 269 -12.04 -19.68 13.58
N ILE A 270 -11.73 -20.98 13.60
CA ILE A 270 -10.37 -21.49 13.33
C ILE A 270 -9.95 -21.18 11.89
N SER A 271 -10.82 -21.43 10.91
CA SER A 271 -10.53 -21.16 9.49
C SER A 271 -10.33 -19.67 9.19
N SER A 272 -11.05 -18.77 9.85
CA SER A 272 -10.87 -17.31 9.70
C SER A 272 -9.61 -16.79 10.40
N LEU A 273 -9.18 -17.40 11.52
CA LEU A 273 -7.86 -17.18 12.13
C LEU A 273 -6.72 -17.66 11.21
N LEU A 274 -6.89 -18.79 10.51
CA LEU A 274 -5.91 -19.27 9.52
C LEU A 274 -5.86 -18.38 8.26
N LYS A 275 -7.01 -17.96 7.72
CA LYS A 275 -7.08 -16.96 6.63
C LYS A 275 -6.33 -15.68 6.98
N SER A 276 -6.61 -15.09 8.15
CA SER A 276 -5.99 -13.83 8.59
C SER A 276 -4.49 -13.94 8.88
N GLN A 277 -3.98 -15.10 9.30
CA GLN A 277 -2.53 -15.37 9.33
C GLN A 277 -1.91 -15.33 7.93
N VAL A 278 -2.51 -15.99 6.93
CA VAL A 278 -2.04 -15.99 5.54
C VAL A 278 -2.08 -14.58 4.95
N PHE A 279 -3.16 -13.82 5.18
CA PHE A 279 -3.27 -12.43 4.75
C PHE A 279 -2.20 -11.54 5.41
N GLY A 280 -1.91 -11.76 6.69
CA GLY A 280 -0.83 -11.07 7.41
C GLY A 280 0.55 -11.35 6.82
N ALA A 281 0.81 -12.60 6.39
CA ALA A 281 2.02 -12.96 5.67
C ALA A 281 2.11 -12.26 4.30
N ILE A 282 1.04 -12.31 3.50
CA ILE A 282 0.98 -11.68 2.17
C ILE A 282 1.27 -10.19 2.25
N ILE A 283 0.57 -9.46 3.12
CA ILE A 283 0.76 -8.01 3.30
C ILE A 283 2.21 -7.69 3.65
N ALA A 284 2.76 -8.36 4.66
CA ALA A 284 4.10 -8.03 5.13
C ALA A 284 5.18 -8.41 4.12
N VAL A 285 5.06 -9.53 3.41
CA VAL A 285 6.02 -9.95 2.38
C VAL A 285 5.95 -9.03 1.16
N VAL A 286 4.75 -8.77 0.61
CA VAL A 286 4.59 -7.89 -0.58
C VAL A 286 5.06 -6.47 -0.27
N SER A 287 4.66 -5.89 0.87
CA SER A 287 5.11 -4.55 1.26
C SER A 287 6.60 -4.47 1.53
N CYS A 288 7.22 -5.48 2.12
CA CYS A 288 8.67 -5.49 2.28
C CYS A 288 9.41 -5.69 0.95
N ALA A 289 8.91 -6.54 0.05
CA ALA A 289 9.48 -6.80 -1.27
C ALA A 289 9.46 -5.56 -2.18
N TRP A 290 8.36 -4.81 -2.20
CA TRP A 290 8.29 -3.53 -2.89
C TRP A 290 9.17 -2.45 -2.24
N GLY A 291 9.26 -2.43 -0.90
CA GLY A 291 10.18 -1.56 -0.16
C GLY A 291 11.65 -1.78 -0.56
N VAL A 292 12.16 -3.02 -0.46
CA VAL A 292 13.57 -3.32 -0.80
C VAL A 292 13.89 -3.29 -2.30
N THR A 293 12.88 -3.24 -3.18
CA THR A 293 13.06 -3.03 -4.63
C THR A 293 12.67 -1.61 -5.07
N THR A 294 12.65 -0.65 -4.14
CA THR A 294 12.42 0.76 -4.43
C THR A 294 13.68 1.43 -4.97
N HIS A 295 13.53 2.18 -6.07
CA HIS A 295 14.58 3.02 -6.67
C HIS A 295 13.94 4.33 -7.15
N GLY A 296 14.75 5.37 -7.39
CA GLY A 296 14.25 6.65 -7.96
C GLY A 296 13.84 7.71 -6.94
N GLY A 297 14.53 7.79 -5.80
CA GLY A 297 14.31 8.85 -4.81
C GLY A 297 12.95 8.79 -4.11
N ALA A 298 12.55 9.88 -3.45
CA ALA A 298 11.29 9.98 -2.72
C ALA A 298 10.03 9.69 -3.58
N LYS A 299 10.07 10.04 -4.89
CA LYS A 299 8.99 9.69 -5.83
C LYS A 299 8.84 8.17 -5.99
N GLY A 300 9.96 7.47 -6.14
CA GLY A 300 9.99 6.01 -6.20
C GLY A 300 9.48 5.32 -4.93
N VAL A 301 9.71 5.91 -3.75
CA VAL A 301 9.13 5.44 -2.48
C VAL A 301 7.60 5.53 -2.52
N GLY A 302 7.04 6.67 -2.95
CA GLY A 302 5.59 6.84 -3.10
C GLY A 302 4.97 5.85 -4.09
N GLU A 303 5.52 5.75 -5.29
CA GLU A 303 5.05 4.82 -6.33
C GLU A 303 5.11 3.36 -5.88
N SER A 304 6.20 2.96 -5.21
CA SER A 304 6.37 1.59 -4.72
C SER A 304 5.47 1.31 -3.52
N THR A 305 5.18 2.31 -2.67
CA THR A 305 4.21 2.20 -1.56
C THR A 305 2.79 1.95 -2.07
N THR A 306 2.29 2.78 -2.99
CA THR A 306 0.95 2.59 -3.57
C THR A 306 0.84 1.25 -4.31
N SER A 307 1.87 0.90 -5.09
CA SER A 307 1.93 -0.39 -5.79
C SER A 307 1.89 -1.58 -4.83
N ALA A 308 2.59 -1.50 -3.69
CA ALA A 308 2.61 -2.54 -2.68
C ALA A 308 1.22 -2.80 -2.08
N VAL A 309 0.45 -1.74 -1.80
CA VAL A 309 -0.93 -1.86 -1.30
C VAL A 309 -1.81 -2.55 -2.34
N VAL A 310 -1.80 -2.09 -3.58
CA VAL A 310 -2.64 -2.66 -4.65
C VAL A 310 -2.32 -4.15 -4.88
N VAL A 311 -1.04 -4.53 -4.95
CA VAL A 311 -0.64 -5.94 -5.11
C VAL A 311 -0.98 -6.76 -3.87
N SER A 312 -0.88 -6.20 -2.66
CA SER A 312 -1.32 -6.87 -1.42
C SER A 312 -2.83 -7.13 -1.44
N LEU A 313 -3.65 -6.16 -1.86
CA LEU A 313 -5.10 -6.30 -1.94
C LEU A 313 -5.53 -7.37 -2.95
N VAL A 314 -4.93 -7.38 -4.14
CA VAL A 314 -5.16 -8.45 -5.14
C VAL A 314 -4.72 -9.81 -4.58
N GLY A 315 -3.55 -9.87 -3.92
CA GLY A 315 -3.05 -11.08 -3.27
C GLY A 315 -3.98 -11.60 -2.16
N ILE A 316 -4.58 -10.72 -1.36
CA ILE A 316 -5.57 -11.07 -0.33
C ILE A 316 -6.80 -11.70 -0.98
N PHE A 317 -7.41 -11.08 -2.00
CA PHE A 317 -8.60 -11.63 -2.64
C PHE A 317 -8.36 -12.97 -3.36
N VAL A 318 -7.20 -13.14 -4.01
CA VAL A 318 -6.81 -14.41 -4.63
C VAL A 318 -6.59 -15.50 -3.57
N ALA A 319 -5.93 -15.17 -2.46
CA ALA A 319 -5.73 -16.11 -1.35
C ALA A 319 -7.03 -16.44 -0.61
N ASP A 320 -7.94 -15.47 -0.45
CA ASP A 320 -9.25 -15.67 0.18
C ASP A 320 -10.10 -16.66 -0.62
N PHE A 321 -10.21 -16.47 -1.94
CA PHE A 321 -10.86 -17.42 -2.84
C PHE A 321 -10.25 -18.83 -2.75
N ALA A 322 -8.91 -18.93 -2.84
CA ALA A 322 -8.21 -20.21 -2.79
C ALA A 322 -8.39 -20.94 -1.43
N LEU A 323 -8.36 -20.20 -0.31
CA LEU A 323 -8.58 -20.75 1.03
C LEU A 323 -10.05 -21.11 1.28
N SER A 324 -11.00 -20.33 0.74
CA SER A 324 -12.43 -20.68 0.78
C SER A 324 -12.71 -21.99 0.02
N CYS A 325 -12.17 -22.16 -1.19
CA CYS A 325 -12.23 -23.44 -1.91
C CYS A 325 -11.59 -24.58 -1.09
N LEU A 326 -10.40 -24.38 -0.54
CA LEU A 326 -9.70 -25.41 0.24
C LEU A 326 -10.48 -25.84 1.49
N PHE A 327 -11.00 -24.88 2.27
CA PHE A 327 -11.68 -25.14 3.54
C PHE A 327 -13.15 -25.55 3.41
N PHE A 328 -13.83 -25.20 2.31
CA PHE A 328 -15.26 -25.51 2.11
C PHE A 328 -15.58 -26.51 0.98
N GLN A 329 -14.64 -26.86 0.10
CA GLN A 329 -14.85 -27.87 -0.95
C GLN A 329 -13.85 -29.05 -0.89
N GLY A 330 -12.60 -28.82 -0.47
CA GLY A 330 -11.53 -29.83 -0.56
C GLY A 330 -11.24 -30.58 0.75
N ALA A 331 -10.59 -29.90 1.69
CA ALA A 331 -10.09 -30.52 2.93
C ALA A 331 -11.10 -30.49 4.08
N GLY A 332 -12.08 -29.58 4.03
CA GLY A 332 -13.01 -29.31 5.11
C GLY A 332 -13.80 -30.53 5.58
N ASP A 333 -14.37 -31.32 4.67
CA ASP A 333 -15.22 -32.46 5.06
C ASP A 333 -14.42 -33.65 5.59
N SER A 334 -13.21 -33.89 5.06
CA SER A 334 -12.31 -34.92 5.62
C SER A 334 -11.87 -34.57 7.06
N LEU A 335 -11.58 -33.30 7.34
CA LEU A 335 -11.22 -32.87 8.70
C LEU A 335 -12.43 -32.78 9.65
N LYS A 336 -13.62 -32.43 9.15
CA LYS A 336 -14.88 -32.53 9.93
C LYS A 336 -15.17 -33.97 10.35
N HIS A 337 -14.87 -34.96 9.50
CA HIS A 337 -15.01 -36.39 9.83
C HIS A 337 -13.89 -36.96 10.72
N ALA A 338 -12.77 -36.24 10.91
CA ALA A 338 -11.67 -36.64 11.79
C ALA A 338 -11.66 -35.92 13.16
N MET A 339 -12.60 -34.98 13.38
CA MET A 339 -12.70 -34.16 14.59
C MET A 339 -14.13 -34.14 15.19
N GLY A 340 -14.96 -35.11 14.83
CA GLY A 340 -16.33 -35.31 15.34
C GLY A 340 -16.54 -36.74 15.80
#